data_AF-A0A7S4Q4N7-F1
#
_entry.id   AF-A0A7S4Q4N7-F1
#
_cell.length_a   1.000
_cell.length_b   1.000
_cell.length_c   1.000
_cell.angle_alpha   90.00
_cell.angle_beta   90.00
_cell.angle_gamma   90.00
#
_symmetry.space_group_name_H-M   'P 1'
#
loop_
_entity.id
_entity.type
_entity.pdbx_description
1 polymer ?
#
loop_
_entity_poly.entity_id
_entity_poly.type
_entity_poly.pdbx_seq_one_letter_code
_entity_poly.pdbx_strand_id
1 'polypeptide(L)'
;SEAKKSSSSSSSSNFFQGVMQWFSGCKSENKAVSRASASALAGADVMTEDDILSLRHLPSFNGMLGPADSELLLTYLTAPYIRVPLLLGFFANRHRISLLREPQLQAVLDAALFEPG
;
A
#
# COMPACT_ATOMS: atom_id res chain seq x y z
N SER A 1 14.74 -73.77 20.69
CA SER A 1 14.80 -72.99 19.44
C SER A 1 14.24 -71.61 19.72
N GLU A 2 15.13 -70.69 20.06
CA GLU A 2 14.84 -69.30 20.42
C GLU A 2 14.43 -68.49 19.19
N ALA A 3 13.42 -67.64 19.33
CA ALA A 3 12.97 -66.71 18.31
C ALA A 3 13.16 -65.25 18.76
N LYS A 4 14.13 -64.60 18.08
CA LYS A 4 14.19 -63.21 17.58
C LYS A 4 13.76 -62.07 18.53
N LYS A 5 14.73 -61.28 19.01
CA LYS A 5 15.40 -60.11 18.38
C LYS A 5 14.57 -58.82 18.49
N SER A 6 15.12 -57.91 19.30
CA SER A 6 14.68 -56.56 19.61
C SER A 6 14.83 -55.56 18.45
N SER A 7 14.03 -54.49 18.57
CA SER A 7 14.33 -53.07 18.26
C SER A 7 14.65 -52.63 16.82
N SER A 8 13.79 -51.78 16.25
CA SER A 8 14.08 -50.37 15.85
C SER A 8 12.92 -49.82 15.00
N SER A 9 12.06 -48.95 15.56
CA SER A 9 12.17 -47.48 15.45
C SER A 9 12.32 -46.97 14.00
N SER A 10 11.20 -46.78 13.31
CA SER A 10 11.09 -45.88 12.15
C SER A 10 9.81 -45.06 12.29
N SER A 11 9.91 -43.94 13.01
CA SER A 11 8.82 -42.99 13.17
C SER A 11 9.39 -41.58 13.40
N SER A 12 10.21 -41.10 12.45
CA SER A 12 10.87 -39.79 12.55
C SER A 12 10.86 -38.98 11.25
N SER A 13 10.09 -39.38 10.23
CA SER A 13 10.03 -38.65 8.95
C SER A 13 8.99 -37.54 8.91
N ASN A 14 8.14 -37.39 9.93
CA ASN A 14 6.98 -36.49 9.88
C ASN A 14 7.14 -35.22 10.72
N PHE A 15 8.17 -35.13 11.56
CA PHE A 15 8.38 -33.99 12.46
C PHE A 15 9.19 -32.86 11.80
N PHE A 16 10.23 -33.18 11.04
CA PHE A 16 11.09 -32.16 10.43
C PHE A 16 10.44 -31.43 9.23
N GLN A 17 9.48 -32.07 8.54
CA GLN A 17 8.82 -31.46 7.37
C GLN A 17 7.90 -30.29 7.76
N GLY A 18 7.20 -30.38 8.91
CA GLY A 18 6.34 -29.31 9.41
C GLY A 18 7.12 -28.09 9.89
N VAL A 19 8.31 -28.29 10.45
CA VAL A 19 9.21 -27.19 10.86
C VAL A 19 9.76 -26.46 9.63
N MET A 20 10.01 -27.15 8.51
CA MET A 20 10.57 -26.53 7.31
C MET A 20 9.54 -25.69 6.53
N GLN A 21 8.25 -26.08 6.58
CA GLN A 21 7.16 -25.28 5.99
C GLN A 21 6.84 -24.01 6.80
N TRP A 22 7.15 -24.00 8.11
CA TRP A 22 7.05 -22.80 8.95
C TRP A 22 8.09 -21.74 8.58
N PHE A 23 9.31 -22.16 8.23
CA PHE A 23 10.39 -21.24 7.85
C PHE A 23 10.33 -20.73 6.40
N SER A 24 9.41 -21.22 5.55
CA SER A 24 9.38 -20.88 4.12
C SER A 24 8.16 -20.08 3.66
N GLY A 25 7.39 -19.50 4.59
CA GLY A 25 5.99 -19.13 4.35
C GLY A 25 5.61 -17.66 4.31
N CYS A 26 6.53 -16.70 4.15
CA CYS A 26 6.16 -15.29 3.95
C CYS A 26 6.89 -14.68 2.75
N LYS A 27 6.34 -14.86 1.54
CA LYS A 27 6.55 -13.86 0.48
C LYS A 27 5.74 -12.62 0.86
N SER A 28 6.38 -11.70 1.55
CA SER A 28 5.85 -10.36 1.83
C SER A 28 6.76 -9.36 1.12
N GLU A 29 6.51 -9.10 -0.16
CA GLU A 29 6.98 -7.87 -0.81
C GLU A 29 6.13 -6.70 -0.29
N ASN A 30 6.24 -6.41 1.00
CA ASN A 30 5.77 -5.17 1.58
C ASN A 30 6.98 -4.25 1.65
N LYS A 31 7.32 -3.58 0.53
CA LYS A 31 7.96 -2.27 0.67
C LYS A 31 7.00 -1.44 1.52
N ALA A 32 7.50 -0.77 2.56
CA ALA A 32 6.70 0.22 3.28
C ALA A 32 6.44 1.38 2.31
N VAL A 33 5.45 1.22 1.43
CA VAL A 33 5.09 2.25 0.48
C VAL A 33 4.35 3.33 1.26
N SER A 34 4.82 4.57 1.15
CA SER A 34 4.15 5.70 1.79
C SER A 34 2.67 5.72 1.44
N ARG A 35 1.82 6.05 2.41
CA ARG A 35 0.37 6.18 2.19
C ARG A 35 0.02 7.34 1.26
N ALA A 36 0.97 8.25 1.04
CA ALA A 36 0.89 9.34 0.08
C ALA A 36 1.47 8.97 -1.30
N SER A 37 1.78 7.71 -1.58
CA SER A 37 2.20 7.30 -2.91
C SER A 37 1.00 7.26 -3.87
N ALA A 38 1.17 7.87 -5.05
CA ALA A 38 0.15 7.84 -6.09
C ALA A 38 -0.18 6.39 -6.51
N SER A 39 0.83 5.52 -6.60
CA SER A 39 0.65 4.12 -6.97
C SER A 39 -0.22 3.34 -5.98
N ALA A 40 -0.04 3.55 -4.67
CA ALA A 40 -0.86 2.87 -3.66
C ALA A 40 -2.31 3.36 -3.66
N LEU A 41 -2.54 4.64 -3.98
CA LEU A 41 -3.89 5.21 -4.05
C LEU A 41 -4.62 4.86 -5.36
N ALA A 42 -3.90 4.82 -6.48
CA ALA A 42 -4.44 4.46 -7.78
C ALA A 42 -4.62 2.94 -7.94
N GLY A 43 -3.91 2.13 -7.16
CA GLY A 43 -3.89 0.67 -7.32
C GLY A 43 -3.20 0.22 -8.63
N ALA A 44 -2.40 1.10 -9.22
CA ALA A 44 -1.64 0.90 -10.44
C ALA A 44 -0.22 1.42 -10.24
N ASP A 45 0.73 0.97 -11.06
CA ASP A 45 2.09 1.50 -11.02
C ASP A 45 2.11 2.89 -11.67
N VAL A 46 2.39 3.93 -10.87
CA VAL A 46 2.39 5.34 -11.28
C VAL A 46 3.75 5.94 -10.96
N MET A 47 4.46 6.41 -11.98
CA MET A 47 5.76 7.05 -11.83
C MET A 47 5.69 8.53 -12.20
N THR A 48 4.90 8.86 -13.22
CA THR A 48 4.76 10.24 -13.74
C THR A 48 3.29 10.67 -13.76
N GLU A 49 3.05 11.95 -14.06
CA GLU A 49 1.70 12.46 -14.33
C GLU A 49 1.04 11.74 -15.51
N ASP A 50 1.78 11.50 -16.60
CA ASP A 50 1.23 10.87 -17.81
C ASP A 50 0.60 9.50 -17.51
N ASP A 51 1.15 8.76 -16.55
CA ASP A 51 0.59 7.49 -16.10
C ASP A 51 -0.80 7.69 -15.47
N ILE A 52 -1.00 8.78 -14.73
CA ILE A 52 -2.28 9.13 -14.09
C ILE A 52 -3.33 9.47 -15.15
N LEU A 53 -2.96 10.24 -16.18
CA LEU A 53 -3.86 10.60 -17.29
C LEU A 53 -4.38 9.37 -18.05
N SER A 54 -3.61 8.27 -18.03
CA SER A 54 -3.99 7.02 -18.68
C SER A 54 -4.94 6.13 -17.85
N LEU A 55 -5.17 6.47 -16.58
CA LEU A 55 -5.99 5.67 -15.67
C LEU A 55 -7.47 5.70 -16.09
N ARG A 56 -8.07 4.51 -16.21
CA ARG A 56 -9.51 4.37 -16.49
C ARG A 56 -10.39 4.62 -15.27
N HIS A 57 -9.83 4.41 -14.08
CA HIS A 57 -10.53 4.51 -12.81
C HIS A 57 -9.67 5.32 -11.84
N LEU A 58 -10.23 6.42 -11.36
CA LEU A 58 -9.61 7.29 -10.37
C LEU A 58 -10.23 7.04 -8.98
N PRO A 59 -9.45 7.17 -7.90
CA PRO A 59 -9.96 7.01 -6.55
C PRO A 59 -10.96 8.11 -6.22
N SER A 60 -12.17 7.74 -5.78
CA SER A 60 -13.25 8.72 -5.51
C SER A 60 -13.36 9.13 -4.03
N PHE A 61 -12.60 8.50 -3.12
CA PHE A 61 -12.62 8.78 -1.67
C PHE A 61 -14.04 8.84 -1.10
N ASN A 62 -14.78 7.74 -1.18
CA ASN A 62 -16.20 7.65 -0.81
C ASN A 62 -17.12 8.62 -1.58
N GLY A 63 -16.73 9.00 -2.81
CA GLY A 63 -17.48 9.95 -3.64
C GLY A 63 -17.28 11.41 -3.25
N MET A 64 -16.34 11.71 -2.35
CA MET A 64 -16.04 13.07 -1.92
C MET A 64 -15.24 13.85 -2.98
N LEU A 65 -14.40 13.18 -3.76
CA LEU A 65 -13.68 13.80 -4.88
C LEU A 65 -14.32 13.44 -6.21
N GLY A 66 -14.50 14.46 -7.05
CA GLY A 66 -14.77 14.25 -8.48
C GLY A 66 -13.53 13.73 -9.21
N PRO A 67 -13.69 13.19 -10.43
CA PRO A 67 -12.58 12.64 -11.22
C PRO A 67 -11.45 13.65 -11.44
N ALA A 68 -11.77 14.88 -11.84
CA ALA A 68 -10.76 15.92 -12.10
C ALA A 68 -9.97 16.31 -10.84
N ASP A 69 -10.63 16.39 -9.68
CA ASP A 69 -9.95 16.69 -8.41
C ASP A 69 -9.07 15.51 -7.96
N SER A 70 -9.49 14.27 -8.25
CA SER A 70 -8.76 13.06 -7.91
C SER A 70 -7.48 12.92 -8.74
N GLU A 71 -7.60 13.15 -10.05
CA GLU A 71 -6.48 13.23 -10.98
C GLU A 71 -5.47 14.27 -10.52
N LEU A 72 -5.94 15.49 -10.24
CA LEU A 72 -5.10 16.60 -9.77
C LEU A 72 -4.37 16.27 -8.46
N LEU A 73 -5.08 15.62 -7.51
CA LEU A 73 -4.49 15.20 -6.24
C LEU A 73 -3.38 14.17 -6.47
N LEU A 74 -3.60 13.16 -7.31
CA LEU A 74 -2.58 12.18 -7.66
C LEU A 74 -1.38 12.83 -8.34
N THR A 75 -1.61 13.79 -9.25
CA THR A 75 -0.54 14.54 -9.94
C THR A 75 0.29 15.37 -8.96
N TYR A 76 -0.31 15.92 -7.90
CA TYR A 76 0.46 16.60 -6.86
C TYR A 76 1.33 15.64 -6.04
N LEU A 77 0.92 14.39 -5.87
CA LEU A 77 1.69 13.36 -5.16
C LEU A 77 2.93 12.89 -5.94
N THR A 78 2.92 12.98 -7.27
CA THR A 78 4.08 12.64 -8.12
C THR A 78 5.16 13.72 -8.14
N ALA A 79 4.91 14.90 -7.56
CA ALA A 79 5.83 16.04 -7.55
C ALA A 79 6.55 16.23 -6.19
N PRO A 80 7.55 15.41 -5.82
CA PRO A 80 8.05 15.28 -4.44
C PRO A 80 8.50 16.59 -3.77
N TYR A 81 9.15 17.49 -4.52
CA TYR A 81 9.69 18.74 -3.96
C TYR A 81 8.65 19.86 -3.75
N ILE A 82 7.57 19.83 -4.51
CA ILE A 82 6.51 20.85 -4.46
C ILE A 82 5.15 20.28 -4.00
N ARG A 83 5.11 18.98 -3.68
CA ARG A 83 3.92 18.25 -3.20
C ARG A 83 3.25 18.96 -2.03
N VAL A 84 4.01 19.30 -1.00
CA VAL A 84 3.48 19.91 0.23
C VAL A 84 2.75 21.23 -0.03
N PRO A 85 3.36 22.26 -0.66
CA PRO A 85 2.64 23.50 -0.93
C PRO A 85 1.45 23.31 -1.89
N LEU A 86 1.54 22.39 -2.87
CA LEU A 86 0.42 22.11 -3.78
C LEU A 86 -0.76 21.46 -3.06
N LEU A 87 -0.53 20.45 -2.23
CA LEU A 87 -1.58 19.80 -1.44
C LEU A 87 -2.20 20.75 -0.41
N LEU A 88 -1.38 21.54 0.29
CA LEU A 88 -1.91 22.53 1.23
C LEU A 88 -2.75 23.57 0.50
N GLY A 89 -2.30 24.08 -0.65
CA GLY A 89 -3.08 24.98 -1.50
C GLY A 89 -4.38 24.35 -2.01
N PHE A 90 -4.35 23.06 -2.35
CA PHE A 90 -5.53 22.31 -2.77
C PHE A 90 -6.60 22.27 -1.68
N PHE A 91 -6.24 21.95 -0.43
CA PHE A 91 -7.19 21.86 0.68
C PHE A 91 -7.52 23.21 1.32
N ALA A 92 -6.67 24.25 1.16
CA ALA A 92 -6.90 25.58 1.71
C ALA A 92 -8.12 26.31 1.09
N ASN A 93 -8.64 25.83 -0.04
CA ASN A 93 -9.86 26.37 -0.62
C ASN A 93 -11.08 26.07 0.28
N ARG A 94 -11.93 27.08 0.51
CA ARG A 94 -13.13 26.98 1.37
C ARG A 94 -14.08 25.84 0.99
N HIS A 95 -14.11 25.43 -0.28
CA HIS A 95 -14.94 24.31 -0.73
C HIS A 95 -14.25 22.94 -0.55
N ARG A 96 -12.92 22.91 -0.54
CA ARG A 96 -12.14 21.67 -0.46
C ARG A 96 -11.73 21.32 0.96
N ILE A 97 -11.73 22.27 1.89
CA ILE A 97 -11.48 21.97 3.31
C ILE A 97 -12.50 20.98 3.89
N SER A 98 -13.73 20.95 3.39
CA SER A 98 -14.74 19.95 3.79
C SER A 98 -14.41 18.53 3.34
N LEU A 99 -13.52 18.36 2.35
CA LEU A 99 -13.03 17.04 1.92
C LEU A 99 -12.22 16.37 3.03
N LEU A 100 -11.54 17.15 3.89
CA LEU A 100 -10.82 16.62 5.05
C LEU A 100 -11.73 16.02 6.12
N ARG A 101 -13.05 15.94 5.92
CA ARG A 101 -13.92 15.08 6.75
C ARG A 101 -13.69 13.60 6.49
N GLU A 102 -13.20 13.24 5.31
CA GLU A 102 -12.90 11.87 4.94
C GLU A 102 -11.56 11.43 5.55
N PRO A 103 -11.53 10.38 6.41
CA PRO A 103 -10.31 9.94 7.08
C PRO A 103 -9.22 9.47 6.12
N GLN A 104 -9.59 8.96 4.94
CA GLN A 104 -8.59 8.59 3.93
C GLN A 104 -7.81 9.79 3.41
N LEU A 105 -8.47 10.93 3.19
CA LEU A 105 -7.81 12.16 2.73
C LEU A 105 -6.95 12.79 3.82
N GLN A 106 -7.38 12.72 5.08
CA GLN A 106 -6.54 13.11 6.22
C GLN A 106 -5.25 12.27 6.26
N ALA A 107 -5.37 10.95 6.12
CA ALA A 107 -4.22 10.05 6.12
C ALA A 107 -3.26 10.30 4.95
N VAL A 108 -3.78 10.67 3.77
CA VAL A 108 -2.95 11.05 2.61
C VAL A 108 -2.22 12.36 2.88
N LEU A 109 -2.90 13.37 3.43
CA LEU A 109 -2.28 14.65 3.77
C LEU A 109 -1.21 14.49 4.86
N ASP A 110 -1.52 13.75 5.92
CA ASP A 110 -0.58 13.45 7.01
C ASP A 110 0.65 12.71 6.47
N ALA A 111 0.43 11.68 5.65
CA ALA A 111 1.54 10.96 5.03
C ALA A 111 2.37 11.86 4.11
N ALA A 112 1.75 12.73 3.31
CA ALA A 112 2.48 13.61 2.41
C ALA A 112 3.36 14.63 3.14
N LEU A 113 2.97 15.02 4.36
CA LEU A 113 3.67 15.98 5.22
C LEU A 113 4.76 15.33 6.07
N PHE A 114 4.51 14.13 6.61
CA PHE A 114 5.36 13.52 7.64
C PHE A 114 6.09 12.26 7.20
N GLU A 115 5.62 11.57 6.15
CA GLU A 115 6.34 10.43 5.60
C GLU A 115 7.37 10.92 4.56
N PRO A 116 8.62 10.45 4.64
CA PRO A 116 9.57 10.67 3.57
C PRO A 116 9.06 9.95 2.32
N GLY A 117 8.97 10.70 1.22
CA GLY A 117 8.77 10.16 -0.13
C GLY A 117 10.07 9.61 -0.70
#